data_AF-A0A7J7NUJ3-F1
#
_entry.id   AF-A0A7J7NUJ3-F1
#
_cell.length_a   1.000
_cell.length_b   1.000
_cell.length_c   1.000
_cell.angle_alpha   90.00
_cell.angle_beta   90.00
_cell.angle_gamma   90.00
#
_symmetry.space_group_name_H-M   'P 1'
#
loop_
_entity.id
_entity.type
_entity.pdbx_description
1 polymer ?
#
loop_
_entity_poly.entity_id
_entity_poly.type
_entity_poly.pdbx_seq_one_letter_code
_entity_poly.pdbx_strand_id
1 'polypeptide(L)' 'MTDEEINKGFIIFLRFQVGAAIIRVGVVEELAEGHGDIGTKELMHMSEEETKEYVARSMWYLLYHPLVYEK' A
#
# COMPACT_ATOMS: atom_id res chain seq x y z
N MET A 1 -18.42 -0.79 -12.45
CA MET A 1 -17.44 0.28 -12.25
C MET A 1 -18.07 1.56 -12.77
N THR A 2 -18.56 2.40 -11.86
CA THR A 2 -19.23 3.67 -12.18
C THR A 2 -18.26 4.84 -12.04
N ASP A 3 -18.49 5.94 -12.77
CA ASP A 3 -17.60 7.13 -12.76
C ASP A 3 -17.43 7.76 -11.37
N GLU A 4 -18.37 7.50 -10.47
CA GLU A 4 -18.35 7.92 -9.08
C GLU A 4 -17.32 7.16 -8.24
N GLU A 5 -17.17 5.85 -8.50
CA GLU A 5 -16.13 5.01 -7.87
C GLU A 5 -14.75 5.47 -8.35
N ILE A 6 -14.62 5.79 -9.64
CA ILE A 6 -13.38 6.32 -10.22
C ILE A 6 -12.99 7.66 -9.57
N ASN A 7 -13.93 8.60 -9.41
CA ASN A 7 -13.69 9.89 -8.76
C ASN A 7 -13.37 9.77 -7.26
N LYS A 8 -13.88 8.76 -6.56
CA LYS A 8 -13.58 8.50 -5.15
C LYS A 8 -12.25 7.78 -4.92
N GLY A 9 -11.47 7.52 -5.98
CA GLY A 9 -10.17 6.85 -5.85
C GLY A 9 -10.26 5.33 -5.71
N PHE A 10 -11.31 4.70 -6.25
CA PHE A 10 -11.52 3.24 -6.19
C PHE A 10 -10.33 2.43 -6.75
N ILE A 11 -9.64 2.93 -7.78
CA ILE A 11 -8.43 2.31 -8.32
C ILE A 11 -7.29 2.28 -7.27
N ILE A 12 -7.15 3.36 -6.51
CA ILE A 12 -6.15 3.49 -5.44
C ILE A 12 -6.51 2.52 -4.30
N PHE A 13 -7.79 2.46 -3.93
CA PHE A 13 -8.32 1.56 -2.91
C PHE A 13 -8.09 0.08 -3.25
N LEU A 14 -8.43 -0.35 -4.46
CA LEU A 14 -8.19 -1.73 -4.92
C LEU A 14 -6.70 -2.07 -4.93
N ARG A 15 -5.83 -1.11 -5.29
CA ARG A 15 -4.39 -1.33 -5.36
C ARG A 15 -3.78 -1.63 -3.98
N PHE A 16 -4.29 -1.01 -2.91
CA PHE A 16 -3.87 -1.33 -1.53
C PHE A 16 -4.27 -2.75 -1.11
N GLN A 17 -5.49 -3.17 -1.43
CA GLN A 17 -5.96 -4.51 -1.09
C GLN A 17 -5.16 -5.60 -1.81
N VAL A 18 -4.94 -5.41 -3.11
CA VAL A 18 -4.16 -6.34 -3.93
C VAL A 18 -2.70 -6.36 -3.45
N GLY A 19 -2.11 -5.20 -3.15
CA GLY A 19 -0.75 -5.13 -2.59
C GLY A 19 -0.62 -5.86 -1.26
N ALA A 20 -1.59 -5.70 -0.35
CA ALA A 20 -1.59 -6.40 0.93
C ALA A 20 -1.69 -7.92 0.77
N ALA A 21 -2.54 -8.39 -0.15
CA ALA A 21 -2.66 -9.82 -0.45
C ALA A 21 -1.34 -10.39 -0.99
N ILE A 22 -0.68 -9.67 -1.92
CA ILE A 22 0.61 -10.08 -2.50
C ILE A 22 1.69 -10.16 -1.42
N ILE A 23 1.80 -9.17 -0.53
CA ILE A 23 2.81 -9.20 0.54
C ILE A 23 2.57 -10.39 1.47
N ARG A 24 1.34 -10.64 1.90
CA ARG A 24 1.05 -11.78 2.79
C ARG A 24 1.40 -13.12 2.16
N VAL A 25 1.12 -13.29 0.86
CA VAL A 25 1.53 -14.49 0.12
C VAL A 25 3.05 -14.56 0.01
N GLY A 26 3.71 -13.46 -0.35
CA GLY A 26 5.17 -13.41 -0.46
C GLY A 26 5.89 -13.70 0.86
N VAL A 27 5.31 -13.32 1.99
CA VAL A 27 5.85 -13.62 3.33
C VAL A 27 5.74 -15.12 3.66
N VAL A 28 4.61 -15.75 3.35
CA VAL A 28 4.40 -17.20 3.56
C VAL A 28 5.30 -18.04 2.67
N GLU A 29 5.51 -17.61 1.42
CA GLU A 29 6.38 -18.29 0.46
C GLU A 29 7.88 -17.94 0.64
N GLU A 30 8.24 -17.21 1.72
CA GLU A 30 9.61 -16.74 2.00
C GLU A 30 10.25 -15.89 0.86
N LEU A 31 9.42 -15.28 0.01
CA LEU A 31 9.83 -14.42 -1.11
C LEU A 31 9.94 -12.93 -0.73
N ALA A 32 9.38 -12.55 0.43
CA ALA A 32 9.41 -11.17 0.91
C ALA A 32 10.55 -10.94 1.92
N GLU A 33 11.43 -9.98 1.62
CA GLU A 33 12.59 -9.64 2.48
C GLU A 33 12.32 -8.47 3.45
N GLY A 34 11.26 -7.71 3.21
CA GLY A 34 10.99 -6.44 3.92
C GLY A 34 11.79 -5.27 3.36
N HIS A 35 11.56 -4.06 3.91
CA HIS A 35 12.27 -2.85 3.50
C HIS A 35 12.36 -1.83 4.65
N GLY A 36 13.55 -1.22 4.81
CA GLY A 36 13.82 -0.24 5.86
C GLY A 36 13.84 -0.88 7.25
N ASP A 37 13.03 -0.33 8.16
CA ASP A 37 12.93 -0.79 9.56
C ASP A 37 12.03 -2.02 9.73
N ILE A 38 11.36 -2.48 8.66
CA ILE A 38 10.42 -3.61 8.70
C ILE A 38 11.02 -4.77 7.92
N GLY A 39 11.42 -5.83 8.63
CA GLY A 39 11.91 -7.07 8.06
C GLY A 39 10.81 -8.11 7.90
N THR A 40 11.19 -9.29 7.36
CA THR A 40 10.24 -10.39 7.11
C THR A 40 9.56 -10.89 8.38
N LYS A 41 10.25 -10.85 9.53
CA LYS A 41 9.66 -11.27 10.82
C LYS A 41 8.55 -10.33 11.26
N GLU A 42 8.76 -9.03 11.13
CA GLU A 42 7.73 -8.04 11.44
C GLU A 42 6.53 -8.20 10.49
N LEU A 43 6.77 -8.42 9.20
CA LEU A 43 5.71 -8.68 8.21
C LEU A 43 4.89 -9.95 8.51
N MET A 44 5.50 -11.01 9.04
CA MET A 44 4.79 -12.23 9.45
C MET A 44 3.81 -12.01 10.60
N HIS A 45 4.12 -11.08 11.50
CA HIS A 45 3.30 -10.83 12.69
C HIS A 45 2.25 -9.73 12.47
N MET A 46 2.25 -9.08 11.30
CA MET A 46 1.24 -8.08 10.97
C MET A 46 -0.14 -8.70 10.75
N SER A 47 -1.15 -8.06 11.33
CA SER A 47 -2.54 -8.26 10.96
C SER A 47 -2.81 -7.80 9.52
N GLU A 48 -3.98 -8.15 9.01
CA GLU A 48 -4.40 -7.73 7.67
C GLU A 48 -4.51 -6.20 7.56
N GLU A 49 -5.05 -5.56 8.59
CA GLU A 49 -5.21 -4.12 8.68
C GLU A 49 -3.84 -3.41 8.72
N GLU A 50 -2.90 -3.92 9.53
CA GLU A 50 -1.54 -3.39 9.59
C GLU A 50 -0.80 -3.56 8.26
N THR A 51 -1.03 -4.67 7.56
CA THR A 51 -0.44 -4.90 6.24
C THR A 51 -1.01 -3.92 5.19
N LYS A 52 -2.33 -3.68 5.21
CA LYS A 52 -2.97 -2.69 4.33
C LYS A 52 -2.41 -1.28 4.59
N GLU A 53 -2.22 -0.91 5.84
CA GLU A 53 -1.64 0.38 6.20
C GLU A 53 -0.17 0.49 5.79
N TYR A 54 0.62 -0.57 5.99
CA TYR A 54 2.01 -0.66 5.54
C TYR A 54 2.12 -0.46 4.02
N VAL A 55 1.29 -1.14 3.25
CA VAL A 55 1.22 -0.98 1.79
C VAL A 55 0.77 0.43 1.42
N ALA A 56 -0.21 0.98 2.13
CA ALA A 56 -0.72 2.33 1.86
C ALA A 56 0.34 3.41 2.08
N ARG A 57 1.16 3.27 3.12
CA ARG A 57 2.28 4.18 3.43
C ARG A 57 3.46 4.02 2.46
N SER A 58 3.67 2.81 1.95
CA SER A 58 4.76 2.52 1.01
C SER A 58 4.41 2.86 -0.43
N MET A 59 3.13 3.00 -0.75
CA MET A 59 2.67 3.37 -2.09
C MET A 59 2.83 4.87 -2.36
N TRP A 60 3.39 5.19 -3.52
CA TRP A 60 3.40 6.55 -4.05
C TRP A 60 1.97 7.06 -4.29
N TYR A 61 1.65 8.19 -3.68
CA TYR A 61 0.39 8.89 -3.88
C TYR A 61 0.48 9.78 -5.12
N LEU A 62 -0.50 9.69 -6.02
CA LEU A 62 -0.63 10.58 -7.19
C LEU A 62 -1.24 11.95 -6.81
N LEU A 63 -0.95 12.43 -5.59
CA LEU A 63 -1.23 13.81 -5.23
C LEU A 63 -0.08 14.64 -5.78
N TYR A 64 -0.31 15.25 -6.95
CA TYR A 64 0.57 16.30 -7.44
C TYR A 64 0.62 17.39 -6.37
N HIS A 65 1.77 17.53 -5.72
CA HIS A 65 2.00 18.69 -4.86
C HIS A 65 1.89 19.92 -5.76
N PRO A 66 0.99 20.88 -5.49
CA PRO A 66 0.95 22.09 -6.28
C PRO A 66 2.33 22.73 -6.18
N LEU A 67 3.05 22.78 -7.29
CA LEU A 67 4.33 23.48 -7.43
C LEU A 67 4.12 25.01 -7.39
N VAL A 68 3.14 25.47 -6.62
CA VAL A 68 2.85 26.88 -6.42
C VAL A 68 3.82 27.35 -5.35
N TYR A 69 4.85 28.06 -5.80
CA TYR A 69 5.71 28.84 -4.92
C TYR A 69 4.83 29.84 -4.16
N GLU A 70 4.58 29.60 -2.87
CA GLU A 70 4.02 30.62 -1.99
C GLU A 70 5.07 31.72 -1.82
N LYS A 71 4.63 32.96 -1.99
CA LYS A 71 5.47 34.17 -2.02
C LYS A 71 5.43 34.89 -0.67
#